data_AF-A0A7L0LFZ9-F1
#
_entry.id   AF-A0A7L0LFZ9-F1
#
_cell.length_a   1.000
_cell.length_b   1.000
_cell.length_c   1.000
_cell.angle_alpha   90.00
_cell.angle_beta   90.00
_cell.angle_gamma   90.00
#
_symmetry.space_group_name_H-M   'P 1'
#
loop_
_entity.id
_entity.type
_entity.pdbx_description
1 polymer ?
#
loop_
_entity_poly.entity_id
_entity_poly.type
_entity_poly.pdbx_seq_one_letter_code
_entity_poly.pdbx_strand_id
1 'polypeptide(L)'
;PRKHYDDIEDLVIPAPIQQIVTGQSGLFTQYNIQKKPMTVKEFKQLANSDKYRTPRYVDYEDLERKYWKNLTFVAPIYGADINGSIYDEGIEEWNIAHLNTILDVVGEECGISIEGVNTPYLYFGMWKTTFAWHTEDMDLYSINYLHFGEPKYAIPPEHGKRLERLAQGFFPSSSQGCDAFLRHKMTLISPSILKKYGIPFDKVTQEAGEFMITFPYGYHAGFNHGFNCAESTNFATIRWIDYGKAAKL
;
A
#
# COMPACT_ATOMS: atom_id res chain seq x y z
N PRO A 1 -2.32 13.17 -14.95
CA PRO A 1 -2.20 12.18 -16.04
C PRO A 1 -3.51 11.83 -16.76
N ARG A 2 -4.68 12.30 -16.28
CA ARG A 2 -5.99 12.11 -16.92
C ARG A 2 -6.75 13.43 -16.92
N LYS A 3 -7.52 13.74 -17.98
CA LYS A 3 -8.33 14.98 -18.06
C LYS A 3 -9.51 14.99 -17.09
N HIS A 4 -10.21 13.86 -16.93
CA HIS A 4 -11.36 13.71 -16.05
C HIS A 4 -11.48 12.27 -15.53
N TYR A 5 -12.10 12.09 -14.36
CA TYR A 5 -12.26 10.80 -13.70
C TYR A 5 -13.72 10.33 -13.65
N ASP A 6 -14.65 10.98 -14.36
CA ASP A 6 -16.08 10.68 -14.27
C ASP A 6 -16.44 9.30 -14.86
N ASP A 7 -15.63 8.80 -15.77
CA ASP A 7 -15.81 7.55 -16.51
C ASP A 7 -15.33 6.30 -15.77
N ILE A 8 -14.62 6.46 -14.65
CA ILE A 8 -14.11 5.32 -13.87
C ILE A 8 -15.18 4.71 -12.96
N GLU A 9 -16.35 5.35 -12.80
CA GLU A 9 -17.40 4.89 -11.87
C GLU A 9 -17.91 3.49 -12.24
N ASP A 10 -17.88 3.14 -13.54
CA ASP A 10 -18.29 1.82 -14.06
C ASP A 10 -17.18 0.76 -14.01
N LEU A 11 -15.95 1.14 -13.64
CA LEU A 11 -14.84 0.19 -13.48
C LEU A 11 -15.19 -0.84 -12.40
N VAL A 12 -14.90 -2.11 -12.67
CA VAL A 12 -15.17 -3.21 -11.75
C VAL A 12 -13.97 -3.46 -10.86
N ILE A 13 -14.22 -3.52 -9.55
CA ILE A 13 -13.29 -4.06 -8.54
C ILE A 13 -13.62 -5.56 -8.42
N PRO A 14 -12.81 -6.46 -9.00
CA PRO A 14 -13.15 -7.88 -9.10
C PRO A 14 -13.05 -8.62 -7.76
N ALA A 15 -12.09 -8.25 -6.91
CA ALA A 15 -11.81 -8.95 -5.66
C ALA A 15 -11.59 -7.97 -4.49
N PRO A 16 -12.60 -7.17 -4.10
CA PRO A 16 -12.47 -6.27 -2.96
C PRO A 16 -12.24 -7.08 -1.68
N ILE A 17 -11.32 -6.63 -0.82
CA ILE A 17 -10.92 -7.32 0.40
C ILE A 17 -11.40 -6.58 1.65
N GLN A 18 -12.10 -7.27 2.55
CA GLN A 18 -12.43 -6.76 3.87
C GLN A 18 -11.28 -7.04 4.83
N GLN A 19 -10.73 -5.99 5.45
CA GLN A 19 -9.54 -6.07 6.29
C GLN A 19 -9.93 -6.23 7.76
N ILE A 20 -9.82 -7.45 8.28
CA ILE A 20 -10.04 -7.74 9.70
C ILE A 20 -8.72 -7.60 10.43
N VAL A 21 -8.69 -6.76 11.46
CA VAL A 21 -7.49 -6.54 12.26
C VAL A 21 -7.70 -7.04 13.67
N THR A 22 -6.77 -7.85 14.17
CA THR A 22 -6.73 -8.33 15.55
C THR A 22 -5.43 -7.91 16.21
N GLY A 23 -5.46 -7.66 17.52
CA GLY A 23 -4.29 -7.19 18.26
C GLY A 23 -4.63 -6.02 19.18
N GLN A 24 -3.62 -5.48 19.84
CA GLN A 24 -3.76 -4.44 20.85
C GLN A 24 -2.44 -3.72 21.10
N SER A 25 -2.50 -2.57 21.77
CA SER A 25 -1.33 -1.81 22.22
C SER A 25 -0.31 -1.52 21.11
N GLY A 26 -0.79 -1.24 19.89
CA GLY A 26 0.07 -0.86 18.77
C GLY A 26 0.71 -2.03 18.02
N LEU A 27 0.32 -3.28 18.32
CA LEU A 27 0.77 -4.49 17.63
C LEU A 27 -0.46 -5.24 17.12
N PHE A 28 -0.56 -5.44 15.81
CA PHE A 28 -1.73 -6.07 15.20
C PHE A 28 -1.36 -6.98 14.03
N THR A 29 -2.24 -7.94 13.77
CA THR A 29 -2.24 -8.78 12.58
C THR A 29 -3.52 -8.54 11.79
N GLN A 30 -3.37 -8.33 10.49
CA GLN A 30 -4.46 -8.15 9.54
C GLN A 30 -4.73 -9.46 8.78
N TYR A 31 -6.00 -9.74 8.52
CA TYR A 31 -6.48 -10.82 7.67
C TYR A 31 -7.44 -10.26 6.62
N ASN A 32 -7.36 -10.79 5.41
CA ASN A 32 -8.18 -10.34 4.29
C ASN A 32 -9.31 -11.36 4.04
N ILE A 33 -10.55 -10.88 4.00
CA ILE A 33 -11.70 -11.65 3.55
C ILE A 33 -12.17 -11.09 2.21
N GLN A 34 -12.04 -11.86 1.14
CA GLN A 34 -12.53 -11.47 -0.17
C GLN A 34 -14.06 -11.29 -0.16
N LYS A 35 -14.52 -10.22 -0.78
CA LYS A 35 -15.93 -9.86 -0.96
C LYS A 35 -16.32 -10.05 -2.42
N LYS A 36 -17.63 -9.97 -2.70
CA LYS A 36 -18.14 -10.03 -4.07
C LYS A 36 -17.63 -8.84 -4.89
N PRO A 37 -17.43 -9.01 -6.21
CA PRO A 37 -17.12 -7.90 -7.10
C PRO A 37 -18.11 -6.74 -6.93
N MET A 38 -17.64 -5.52 -7.12
CA MET A 38 -18.46 -4.31 -7.12
C MET A 38 -17.84 -3.25 -8.03
N THR A 39 -18.65 -2.30 -8.49
CA THR A 39 -18.18 -1.14 -9.25
C THR A 39 -17.51 -0.12 -8.35
N VAL A 40 -16.67 0.75 -8.93
CA VAL A 40 -16.10 1.91 -8.22
C VAL A 40 -17.21 2.82 -7.68
N LYS A 41 -18.31 2.96 -8.40
CA LYS A 41 -19.50 3.70 -7.94
C LYS A 41 -20.07 3.13 -6.64
N GLU A 42 -20.33 1.83 -6.59
CA GLU A 42 -20.82 1.14 -5.39
C GLU A 42 -19.81 1.26 -4.24
N PHE A 43 -18.53 1.12 -4.54
CA PHE A 43 -17.46 1.27 -3.55
C PHE A 43 -17.40 2.69 -2.98
N LYS A 44 -17.49 3.73 -3.82
CA LYS A 44 -17.53 5.15 -3.43
C LYS A 44 -18.74 5.46 -2.55
N GLN A 45 -19.91 4.95 -2.89
CA GLN A 45 -21.12 5.09 -2.06
C GLN A 45 -20.93 4.43 -0.70
N LEU A 46 -20.35 3.23 -0.68
CA LEU A 46 -20.06 2.51 0.56
C LEU A 46 -19.04 3.25 1.43
N ALA A 47 -17.93 3.70 0.85
CA ALA A 47 -16.88 4.45 1.52
C ALA A 47 -17.38 5.75 2.17
N ASN A 48 -18.37 6.40 1.55
CA ASN A 48 -18.97 7.64 2.05
C ASN A 48 -20.19 7.45 2.96
N SER A 49 -20.63 6.20 3.18
CA SER A 49 -21.73 5.89 4.10
C SER A 49 -21.35 6.22 5.55
N ASP A 50 -22.34 6.49 6.41
CA ASP A 50 -22.10 6.81 7.84
C ASP A 50 -21.25 5.77 8.58
N LYS A 51 -21.29 4.52 8.12
CA LYS A 51 -20.53 3.41 8.71
C LYS A 51 -19.04 3.43 8.40
N TYR A 52 -18.66 3.87 7.19
CA TYR A 52 -17.28 3.78 6.68
C TYR A 52 -16.63 5.12 6.44
N ARG A 53 -17.39 6.22 6.42
CA ARG A 53 -16.84 7.54 6.17
C ARG A 53 -15.77 7.93 7.18
N THR A 54 -14.86 8.78 6.72
CA THR A 54 -13.85 9.40 7.56
C THR A 54 -14.52 10.13 8.74
N PRO A 55 -14.07 9.91 9.98
CA PRO A 55 -14.59 10.62 11.13
C PRO A 55 -14.21 12.09 11.02
N ARG A 56 -14.94 12.99 11.69
CA ARG A 56 -14.49 14.39 11.82
C ARG A 56 -13.15 14.42 12.55
N TYR A 57 -12.21 15.24 12.10
CA TYR A 57 -10.90 15.43 12.72
C TYR A 57 -10.46 16.90 12.60
N VAL A 58 -9.50 17.32 13.44
CA VAL A 58 -8.98 18.70 13.43
C VAL A 58 -7.75 18.86 12.53
N ASP A 59 -6.88 17.86 12.51
CA ASP A 59 -5.64 17.80 11.73
C ASP A 59 -5.25 16.33 11.47
N TYR A 60 -4.19 16.10 10.69
CA TYR A 60 -3.73 14.75 10.37
C TYR A 60 -3.21 13.98 11.58
N GLU A 61 -2.68 14.65 12.60
CA GLU A 61 -2.28 13.98 13.84
C GLU A 61 -3.48 13.43 14.61
N ASP A 62 -4.60 14.17 14.64
CA ASP A 62 -5.85 13.71 15.22
C ASP A 62 -6.44 12.53 14.45
N LEU A 63 -6.36 12.57 13.13
CA LEU A 63 -6.79 11.46 12.29
C LEU A 63 -5.92 10.21 12.49
N GLU A 64 -4.60 10.36 12.59
CA GLU A 64 -3.67 9.28 12.90
C GLU A 64 -3.97 8.65 14.27
N ARG A 65 -4.20 9.46 15.31
CA ARG A 65 -4.61 8.95 16.64
C ARG A 65 -5.91 8.15 16.55
N LYS A 66 -6.89 8.63 15.78
CA LYS A 66 -8.16 7.92 15.56
C LYS A 66 -7.97 6.63 14.79
N TYR A 67 -7.09 6.59 13.80
CA TYR A 67 -6.76 5.37 13.06
C TYR A 67 -6.25 4.28 14.02
N TRP A 68 -5.18 4.55 14.76
CA TRP A 68 -4.56 3.55 15.65
C TRP A 68 -5.48 3.15 16.83
N LYS A 69 -6.31 4.08 17.32
CA LYS A 69 -7.28 3.79 18.39
C LYS A 69 -8.42 2.88 17.93
N ASN A 70 -8.87 3.03 16.68
CA ASN A 70 -10.09 2.37 16.19
C ASN A 70 -9.82 1.24 15.19
N LEU A 71 -8.56 0.87 14.95
CA LEU A 71 -8.14 -0.05 13.89
C LEU A 71 -8.93 -1.37 13.87
N THR A 72 -9.20 -1.95 15.05
CA THR A 72 -9.92 -3.23 15.22
C THR A 72 -11.45 -3.11 15.13
N PHE A 73 -12.02 -1.91 15.14
CA PHE A 73 -13.47 -1.68 15.10
C PHE A 73 -13.93 -1.37 13.68
N VAL A 74 -14.97 -2.06 13.19
CA VAL A 74 -15.47 -1.93 11.81
C VAL A 74 -14.36 -2.18 10.78
N ALA A 75 -14.34 -3.40 10.25
CA ALA A 75 -13.39 -3.82 9.21
C ALA A 75 -13.68 -3.09 7.88
N PRO A 76 -12.77 -2.22 7.38
CA PRO A 76 -12.95 -1.51 6.12
C PRO A 76 -12.80 -2.48 4.93
N ILE A 77 -13.18 -2.01 3.74
CA ILE A 77 -13.04 -2.78 2.49
C ILE A 77 -12.05 -2.04 1.58
N TYR A 78 -11.10 -2.75 0.99
CA TYR A 78 -10.09 -2.20 0.11
C TYR A 78 -10.22 -2.83 -1.29
N GLY A 79 -10.31 -2.01 -2.33
CA GLY A 79 -10.22 -2.48 -3.71
C GLY A 79 -8.77 -2.46 -4.16
N ALA A 80 -8.00 -3.50 -3.82
CA ALA A 80 -6.58 -3.57 -4.10
C ALA A 80 -6.27 -4.48 -5.31
N ASP A 81 -5.08 -4.29 -5.87
CA ASP A 81 -4.47 -5.19 -6.87
C ASP A 81 -5.33 -5.40 -8.12
N ILE A 82 -5.92 -4.30 -8.61
CA ILE A 82 -6.76 -4.30 -9.81
C ILE A 82 -5.86 -4.03 -11.01
N ASN A 83 -5.71 -4.99 -11.91
CA ASN A 83 -4.98 -4.82 -13.16
C ASN A 83 -5.52 -3.64 -13.99
N GLY A 84 -4.66 -2.70 -14.34
CA GLY A 84 -4.99 -1.61 -15.27
C GLY A 84 -4.28 -0.30 -14.95
N SER A 85 -4.38 0.63 -15.89
CA SER A 85 -3.96 2.02 -15.74
C SER A 85 -5.11 2.94 -16.12
N ILE A 86 -5.20 4.10 -15.46
CA ILE A 86 -6.17 5.15 -15.79
C ILE A 86 -5.50 6.41 -16.34
N TYR A 87 -4.26 6.31 -16.80
CA TYR A 87 -3.61 7.36 -17.59
C TYR A 87 -4.38 7.56 -18.92
N ASP A 88 -4.45 8.79 -19.41
CA ASP A 88 -4.96 9.04 -20.77
C ASP A 88 -3.96 8.49 -21.81
N GLU A 89 -4.46 8.10 -22.98
CA GLU A 89 -3.61 7.72 -24.11
C GLU A 89 -2.67 8.88 -24.51
N GLY A 90 -1.43 8.55 -24.86
CA GLY A 90 -0.41 9.51 -25.30
C GLY A 90 0.32 10.25 -24.19
N ILE A 91 0.07 9.95 -22.91
CA ILE A 91 0.91 10.43 -21.82
C ILE A 91 2.21 9.62 -21.77
N GLU A 92 3.35 10.26 -22.00
CA GLU A 92 4.66 9.61 -22.02
C GLU A 92 5.43 9.86 -20.72
N GLU A 93 5.22 11.00 -20.09
CA GLU A 93 5.95 11.40 -18.89
C GLU A 93 5.41 10.68 -17.65
N TRP A 94 6.30 9.96 -16.94
CA TRP A 94 5.97 9.31 -15.67
C TRP A 94 4.74 8.39 -15.77
N ASN A 95 4.53 7.79 -16.94
CA ASN A 95 3.46 6.85 -17.16
C ASN A 95 3.77 5.54 -16.43
N ILE A 96 2.99 5.19 -15.41
CA ILE A 96 3.22 4.01 -14.57
C ILE A 96 3.10 2.71 -15.40
N ALA A 97 2.29 2.70 -16.46
CA ALA A 97 2.24 1.57 -17.38
C ALA A 97 3.50 1.41 -18.24
N HIS A 98 4.29 2.48 -18.41
CA HIS A 98 5.42 2.54 -19.35
C HIS A 98 6.59 3.36 -18.78
N LEU A 99 7.23 2.87 -17.72
CA LEU A 99 8.35 3.56 -17.07
C LEU A 99 9.69 3.42 -17.81
N ASN A 100 9.80 2.44 -18.71
CA ASN A 100 10.99 2.14 -19.52
C ASN A 100 12.27 1.99 -18.69
N THR A 101 12.19 1.19 -17.64
CA THR A 101 13.30 0.86 -16.75
C THR A 101 13.96 -0.46 -17.13
N ILE A 102 15.05 -0.84 -16.43
CA ILE A 102 15.72 -2.13 -16.71
C ILE A 102 14.81 -3.35 -16.43
N LEU A 103 13.73 -3.16 -15.66
CA LEU A 103 12.75 -4.22 -15.41
C LEU A 103 11.91 -4.52 -16.66
N ASP A 104 11.62 -3.48 -17.45
CA ASP A 104 10.86 -3.59 -18.70
C ASP A 104 11.68 -4.30 -19.78
N VAL A 105 12.99 -3.99 -19.86
CA VAL A 105 13.94 -4.69 -20.73
C VAL A 105 13.97 -6.19 -20.44
N VAL A 106 14.02 -6.58 -19.16
CA VAL A 106 13.96 -8.01 -18.77
C VAL A 106 12.63 -8.62 -19.16
N GLY A 107 11.51 -7.90 -18.99
CA GLY A 107 10.19 -8.35 -19.42
C GLY A 107 10.11 -8.62 -20.92
N GLU A 108 10.61 -7.70 -21.74
CA GLU A 108 10.61 -7.78 -23.20
C GLU A 108 11.59 -8.83 -23.74
N GLU A 109 12.83 -8.85 -23.25
CA GLU A 109 13.87 -9.75 -23.76
C GLU A 109 13.68 -11.20 -23.30
N CYS A 110 13.17 -11.41 -22.07
CA CYS A 110 12.96 -12.75 -21.51
C CYS A 110 11.51 -13.25 -21.65
N GLY A 111 10.57 -12.41 -22.09
CA GLY A 111 9.15 -12.76 -22.23
C GLY A 111 8.44 -13.04 -20.89
N ILE A 112 8.88 -12.39 -19.80
CA ILE A 112 8.36 -12.61 -18.44
C ILE A 112 7.47 -11.42 -18.05
N SER A 113 6.16 -11.67 -17.91
CA SER A 113 5.20 -10.71 -17.34
C SER A 113 4.82 -11.15 -15.93
N ILE A 114 4.95 -10.26 -14.95
CA ILE A 114 4.59 -10.50 -13.55
C ILE A 114 3.61 -9.40 -13.14
N GLU A 115 2.34 -9.79 -12.97
CA GLU A 115 1.28 -8.82 -12.63
C GLU A 115 1.63 -8.02 -11.36
N GLY A 116 1.42 -6.71 -11.41
CA GLY A 116 1.72 -5.78 -10.30
C GLY A 116 3.19 -5.41 -10.14
N VAL A 117 4.10 -6.20 -10.74
CA VAL A 117 5.55 -5.95 -10.69
C VAL A 117 6.01 -5.21 -11.93
N ASN A 118 5.59 -5.63 -13.12
CA ASN A 118 5.82 -4.90 -14.38
C ASN A 118 4.51 -4.56 -15.12
N THR A 119 3.38 -4.69 -14.43
CA THR A 119 2.10 -4.14 -14.87
C THR A 119 1.52 -3.23 -13.78
N PRO A 120 0.75 -2.20 -14.14
CA PRO A 120 0.16 -1.29 -13.18
C PRO A 120 -1.01 -1.94 -12.43
N TYR A 121 -1.10 -1.64 -11.13
CA TYR A 121 -2.24 -1.94 -10.28
C TYR A 121 -2.92 -0.66 -9.80
N LEU A 122 -4.25 -0.69 -9.83
CA LEU A 122 -5.13 0.32 -9.23
C LEU A 122 -5.55 -0.11 -7.82
N TYR A 123 -5.67 0.90 -6.97
CA TYR A 123 -6.04 0.77 -5.57
C TYR A 123 -7.12 1.78 -5.22
N PHE A 124 -8.31 1.29 -4.84
CA PHE A 124 -9.40 2.12 -4.31
C PHE A 124 -9.46 1.99 -2.80
N GLY A 125 -9.07 3.06 -2.10
CA GLY A 125 -9.05 3.14 -0.64
C GLY A 125 -10.35 3.67 -0.06
N MET A 126 -10.61 3.34 1.20
CA MET A 126 -11.57 4.04 2.05
C MET A 126 -10.93 4.29 3.42
N TRP A 127 -11.62 5.02 4.29
CA TRP A 127 -11.10 5.29 5.63
C TRP A 127 -10.67 4.00 6.35
N LYS A 128 -9.46 4.03 6.92
CA LYS A 128 -8.76 2.92 7.58
C LYS A 128 -8.28 1.77 6.71
N THR A 129 -8.50 1.76 5.40
CA THR A 129 -7.84 0.70 4.61
C THR A 129 -6.34 0.84 4.73
N THR A 130 -5.68 -0.28 5.00
CA THR A 130 -4.31 -0.34 5.51
C THR A 130 -3.43 -1.15 4.58
N PHE A 131 -2.20 -0.69 4.38
CA PHE A 131 -1.12 -1.49 3.82
C PHE A 131 -0.09 -1.73 4.91
N ALA A 132 0.18 -3.00 5.19
CA ALA A 132 1.00 -3.42 6.31
C ALA A 132 2.49 -3.19 6.06
N TRP A 133 3.31 -3.40 7.09
CA TRP A 133 4.77 -3.30 6.97
C TRP A 133 5.31 -4.31 5.98
N HIS A 134 5.90 -3.82 4.89
CA HIS A 134 6.55 -4.66 3.89
C HIS A 134 7.64 -3.88 3.14
N THR A 135 8.50 -4.63 2.45
CA THR A 135 9.28 -4.15 1.31
C THR A 135 8.62 -4.68 0.03
N GLU A 136 8.93 -4.07 -1.10
CA GLU A 136 8.48 -4.55 -2.41
C GLU A 136 8.98 -5.96 -2.71
N ASP A 137 8.33 -6.64 -3.65
CA ASP A 137 8.78 -7.95 -4.13
C ASP A 137 10.19 -7.84 -4.71
N MET A 138 11.04 -8.81 -4.38
CA MET A 138 12.48 -8.78 -4.68
C MET A 138 13.20 -7.50 -4.23
N ASP A 139 12.66 -6.79 -3.23
CA ASP A 139 13.15 -5.50 -2.73
C ASP A 139 13.33 -4.46 -3.84
N LEU A 140 12.44 -4.48 -4.85
CA LEU A 140 12.37 -3.50 -5.93
C LEU A 140 12.08 -2.08 -5.42
N TYR A 141 12.15 -1.10 -6.33
CA TYR A 141 11.49 0.18 -6.11
C TYR A 141 9.98 0.01 -6.34
N SER A 142 9.17 0.89 -5.75
CA SER A 142 7.81 1.14 -6.24
C SER A 142 7.59 2.61 -6.49
N ILE A 143 6.70 2.88 -7.45
CA ILE A 143 6.15 4.21 -7.71
C ILE A 143 4.64 4.16 -7.49
N ASN A 144 4.11 5.14 -6.76
CA ASN A 144 2.69 5.25 -6.48
C ASN A 144 2.21 6.67 -6.79
N TYR A 145 1.19 6.80 -7.63
CA TYR A 145 0.54 8.07 -7.93
C TYR A 145 -0.86 8.10 -7.34
N LEU A 146 -1.17 9.11 -6.51
CA LEU A 146 -2.51 9.29 -5.98
C LEU A 146 -3.35 10.11 -6.98
N HIS A 147 -4.20 9.45 -7.75
CA HIS A 147 -4.96 10.09 -8.82
C HIS A 147 -5.94 11.13 -8.32
N PHE A 148 -6.74 10.77 -7.31
CA PHE A 148 -7.76 11.64 -6.72
C PHE A 148 -8.20 11.14 -5.35
N GLY A 149 -8.98 11.97 -4.67
CA GLY A 149 -9.65 11.64 -3.41
C GLY A 149 -8.83 12.01 -2.19
N GLU A 150 -9.11 11.34 -1.09
CA GLU A 150 -8.52 11.64 0.22
C GLU A 150 -7.05 11.18 0.34
N PRO A 151 -6.24 11.83 1.19
CA PRO A 151 -4.80 11.53 1.30
C PRO A 151 -4.46 10.11 1.76
N LYS A 152 -3.18 9.73 1.56
CA LYS A 152 -2.58 8.49 2.06
C LYS A 152 -1.44 8.81 3.02
N TYR A 153 -1.44 8.20 4.20
CA TYR A 153 -0.37 8.34 5.18
C TYR A 153 0.62 7.18 5.06
N ALA A 154 1.92 7.45 5.11
CA ALA A 154 2.99 6.46 5.02
C ALA A 154 4.09 6.68 6.06
N ILE A 155 4.71 5.58 6.52
CA ILE A 155 5.82 5.57 7.48
C ILE A 155 6.98 4.74 6.92
N PRO A 156 8.12 5.34 6.55
CA PRO A 156 9.35 4.60 6.25
C PRO A 156 10.27 4.53 7.48
N PRO A 157 10.87 3.36 7.81
CA PRO A 157 11.90 3.24 8.81
C PRO A 157 13.29 3.25 8.14
N GLU A 158 14.25 3.92 8.77
CA GLU A 158 15.60 4.05 8.20
C GLU A 158 16.43 2.74 8.30
N HIS A 159 15.96 1.77 9.08
CA HIS A 159 16.72 0.57 9.44
C HIS A 159 15.89 -0.72 9.35
N GLY A 160 15.74 -1.27 8.14
CA GLY A 160 14.95 -2.48 7.88
C GLY A 160 15.29 -3.67 8.79
N LYS A 161 16.57 -4.03 8.95
CA LYS A 161 16.99 -5.15 9.82
C LYS A 161 16.58 -4.98 11.30
N ARG A 162 16.49 -3.75 11.79
CA ARG A 162 16.07 -3.49 13.18
C ARG A 162 14.55 -3.67 13.31
N LEU A 163 13.78 -3.27 12.30
CA LEU A 163 12.35 -3.54 12.24
C LEU A 163 12.08 -5.06 12.15
N GLU A 164 12.82 -5.79 11.30
CA GLU A 164 12.69 -7.25 11.19
C GLU A 164 12.88 -7.92 12.55
N ARG A 165 13.96 -7.61 13.28
CA ARG A 165 14.22 -8.18 14.62
C ARG A 165 13.13 -7.83 15.62
N LEU A 166 12.64 -6.59 15.58
CA LEU A 166 11.53 -6.16 16.44
C LEU A 166 10.27 -6.97 16.15
N ALA A 167 9.93 -7.14 14.86
CA ALA A 167 8.77 -7.90 14.43
C ALA A 167 8.91 -9.39 14.81
N GLN A 168 10.07 -10.00 14.62
CA GLN A 168 10.34 -11.38 15.03
C GLN A 168 10.10 -11.59 16.54
N GLY A 169 10.52 -10.62 17.37
CA GLY A 169 10.30 -10.67 18.82
C GLY A 169 8.82 -10.58 19.24
N PHE A 170 8.00 -9.81 18.50
CA PHE A 170 6.58 -9.63 18.81
C PHE A 170 5.65 -10.64 18.14
N PHE A 171 6.07 -11.21 17.02
CA PHE A 171 5.30 -12.17 16.23
C PHE A 171 6.06 -13.50 16.09
N PRO A 172 6.42 -14.17 17.21
CA PRO A 172 7.29 -15.35 17.18
C PRO A 172 6.68 -16.51 16.40
N SER A 173 5.37 -16.73 16.49
CA SER A 173 4.68 -17.77 15.72
C SER A 173 4.76 -17.52 14.22
N SER A 174 4.61 -16.28 13.77
CA SER A 174 4.77 -15.90 12.35
C SER A 174 6.21 -16.06 11.89
N SER A 175 7.17 -15.62 12.71
CA SER A 175 8.60 -15.74 12.43
C SER A 175 9.08 -17.19 12.36
N GLN A 176 8.53 -18.09 13.18
CA GLN A 176 8.86 -19.52 13.12
C GLN A 176 8.26 -20.21 11.89
N GLY A 177 7.14 -19.70 11.39
CA GLY A 177 6.49 -20.22 10.20
C GLY A 177 7.09 -19.73 8.88
N CYS A 178 7.71 -18.55 8.87
CA CYS A 178 8.32 -17.96 7.67
C CYS A 178 9.41 -16.94 8.04
N ASP A 179 10.61 -17.09 7.50
CA ASP A 179 11.75 -16.20 7.73
C ASP A 179 11.51 -14.77 7.20
N ALA A 180 10.64 -14.64 6.19
CA ALA A 180 10.26 -13.39 5.54
C ALA A 180 8.77 -13.03 5.78
N PHE A 181 8.18 -13.42 6.92
CA PHE A 181 6.73 -13.28 7.16
C PHE A 181 6.15 -11.86 6.99
N LEU A 182 6.97 -10.79 7.07
CA LEU A 182 6.53 -9.43 6.77
C LEU A 182 6.10 -9.26 5.30
N ARG A 183 6.62 -10.07 4.38
CA ARG A 183 6.16 -10.14 2.98
C ARG A 183 4.73 -10.61 2.83
N HIS A 184 4.14 -11.24 3.86
CA HIS A 184 2.73 -11.60 3.83
C HIS A 184 1.80 -10.38 3.92
N LYS A 185 2.34 -9.18 4.17
CA LYS A 185 1.60 -7.90 4.26
C LYS A 185 0.45 -7.96 5.28
N MET A 186 0.68 -8.62 6.42
CA MET A 186 -0.30 -8.78 7.50
C MET A 186 0.10 -8.12 8.83
N THR A 187 1.35 -7.67 8.99
CA THR A 187 1.87 -7.20 10.27
C THR A 187 1.80 -5.69 10.41
N LEU A 188 1.12 -5.21 11.46
CA LEU A 188 0.96 -3.79 11.75
C LEU A 188 1.63 -3.45 13.09
N ILE A 189 2.53 -2.48 13.05
CA ILE A 189 3.26 -1.97 14.21
C ILE A 189 3.10 -0.45 14.21
N SER A 190 2.54 0.10 15.29
CA SER A 190 2.28 1.53 15.39
C SER A 190 3.56 2.35 15.59
N PRO A 191 3.58 3.64 15.19
CA PRO A 191 4.68 4.57 15.49
C PRO A 191 5.04 4.63 16.98
N SER A 192 4.07 4.46 17.86
CA SER A 192 4.30 4.48 19.32
C SER A 192 5.21 3.33 19.77
N ILE A 193 5.07 2.15 19.15
CA ILE A 193 5.94 0.99 19.40
C ILE A 193 7.31 1.22 18.77
N LEU A 194 7.37 1.70 17.53
CA LEU A 194 8.66 2.01 16.88
C LEU A 194 9.49 2.99 17.73
N LYS A 195 8.86 4.08 18.20
CA LYS A 195 9.48 5.07 19.09
C LYS A 195 9.93 4.44 20.40
N LYS A 196 9.10 3.61 21.04
CA LYS A 196 9.41 2.93 22.30
C LYS A 196 10.65 2.03 22.20
N TYR A 197 10.86 1.37 21.06
CA TYR A 197 12.00 0.48 20.81
C TYR A 197 13.13 1.16 20.02
N GLY A 198 13.07 2.49 19.89
CA GLY A 198 14.12 3.30 19.27
C GLY A 198 14.36 3.00 17.78
N ILE A 199 13.35 2.51 17.06
CA ILE A 199 13.41 2.35 15.61
C ILE A 199 13.19 3.72 14.97
N PRO A 200 14.16 4.28 14.23
CA PRO A 200 13.97 5.52 13.52
C PRO A 200 12.95 5.34 12.40
N PHE A 201 12.05 6.30 12.27
CA PHE A 201 11.05 6.34 11.23
C PHE A 201 10.66 7.80 10.95
N ASP A 202 10.19 8.04 9.75
CA ASP A 202 9.57 9.31 9.37
C ASP A 202 8.09 9.12 9.03
N LYS A 203 7.37 10.20 8.76
CA LYS A 203 5.96 10.19 8.40
C LYS A 203 5.70 11.16 7.27
N VAL A 204 4.89 10.76 6.30
CA VAL A 204 4.47 11.63 5.21
C VAL A 204 3.01 11.36 4.85
N THR A 205 2.30 12.41 4.48
CA THR A 205 0.96 12.34 3.92
C THR A 205 1.04 12.73 2.45
N GLN A 206 0.72 11.79 1.58
CA GLN A 206 0.61 11.97 0.13
C GLN A 206 -0.79 12.48 -0.19
N GLU A 207 -0.88 13.65 -0.83
CA GLU A 207 -2.10 14.26 -1.33
C GLU A 207 -2.36 13.90 -2.80
N ALA A 208 -3.58 14.18 -3.28
CA ALA A 208 -3.96 13.89 -4.65
C ALA A 208 -3.10 14.71 -5.64
N GLY A 209 -2.60 14.05 -6.69
CA GLY A 209 -1.68 14.65 -7.65
C GLY A 209 -0.21 14.39 -7.36
N GLU A 210 0.13 13.72 -6.25
CA GLU A 210 1.51 13.49 -5.84
C GLU A 210 1.99 12.06 -6.13
N PHE A 211 3.28 11.95 -6.46
CA PHE A 211 3.99 10.68 -6.53
C PHE A 211 4.70 10.37 -5.22
N MET A 212 4.68 9.10 -4.83
CA MET A 212 5.50 8.50 -3.79
C MET A 212 6.40 7.45 -4.40
N ILE A 213 7.69 7.49 -4.07
CA ILE A 213 8.68 6.49 -4.49
C ILE A 213 9.20 5.76 -3.26
N THR A 214 9.11 4.44 -3.27
CA THR A 214 9.80 3.60 -2.29
C THR A 214 11.10 3.06 -2.91
N PHE A 215 12.13 2.98 -2.08
CA PHE A 215 13.47 2.56 -2.51
C PHE A 215 13.72 1.10 -2.09
N PRO A 216 14.66 0.40 -2.74
CA PRO A 216 15.03 -0.96 -2.42
C PRO A 216 15.26 -1.19 -0.93
N TYR A 217 14.60 -2.23 -0.40
CA TYR A 217 14.62 -2.63 1.01
C TYR A 217 14.08 -1.54 1.98
N GLY A 218 13.41 -0.52 1.45
CA GLY A 218 12.70 0.50 2.20
C GLY A 218 11.37 -0.05 2.69
N TYR A 219 11.33 -0.48 3.95
CA TYR A 219 10.07 -0.85 4.58
C TYR A 219 9.11 0.33 4.57
N HIS A 220 7.83 0.06 4.41
CA HIS A 220 6.80 1.07 4.54
C HIS A 220 5.47 0.45 4.97
N ALA A 221 4.65 1.25 5.63
CA ALA A 221 3.28 0.92 6.04
C ALA A 221 2.45 2.19 6.10
N GLY A 222 1.13 2.05 6.12
CA GLY A 222 0.27 3.21 6.16
C GLY A 222 -1.21 2.92 5.96
N PHE A 223 -1.99 3.99 5.81
CA PHE A 223 -3.44 3.92 5.71
C PHE A 223 -4.02 5.06 4.86
N ASN A 224 -5.22 4.82 4.31
CA ASN A 224 -5.96 5.83 3.56
C ASN A 224 -6.88 6.65 4.46
N HIS A 225 -6.95 7.96 4.22
CA HIS A 225 -7.77 8.90 4.98
C HIS A 225 -9.26 8.81 4.63
N GLY A 226 -9.61 8.28 3.46
CA GLY A 226 -10.99 8.17 2.99
C GLY A 226 -11.05 7.58 1.58
N PHE A 227 -12.13 7.87 0.85
CA PHE A 227 -12.27 7.41 -0.54
C PHE A 227 -11.18 8.02 -1.43
N ASN A 228 -10.37 7.18 -2.05
CA ASN A 228 -9.31 7.61 -2.97
C ASN A 228 -9.00 6.55 -4.03
N CYS A 229 -8.20 6.93 -5.02
CA CYS A 229 -7.67 6.03 -6.04
C CYS A 229 -6.19 6.31 -6.25
N ALA A 230 -5.37 5.26 -6.14
CA ALA A 230 -3.96 5.30 -6.46
C ALA A 230 -3.61 4.26 -7.54
N GLU A 231 -2.58 4.54 -8.31
CA GLU A 231 -1.98 3.61 -9.26
C GLU A 231 -0.53 3.36 -8.87
N SER A 232 -0.06 2.12 -8.93
CA SER A 232 1.35 1.80 -8.69
C SER A 232 1.86 0.60 -9.47
N THR A 233 3.17 0.56 -9.62
CA THR A 233 3.91 -0.61 -10.12
C THR A 233 5.31 -0.64 -9.49
N ASN A 234 6.04 -1.72 -9.70
CA ASN A 234 7.45 -1.79 -9.35
C ASN A 234 8.35 -1.37 -10.51
N PHE A 235 9.54 -0.90 -10.18
CA PHE A 235 10.55 -0.60 -11.20
C PHE A 235 11.96 -0.89 -10.67
N ALA A 236 12.92 -0.95 -11.59
CA ALA A 236 14.29 -1.25 -11.24
C ALA A 236 15.28 -0.24 -11.81
N THR A 237 16.40 -0.09 -11.13
CA THR A 237 17.58 0.63 -11.64
C THR A 237 18.79 -0.30 -11.48
N ILE A 238 19.92 0.01 -12.12
CA ILE A 238 21.13 -0.82 -12.00
C ILE A 238 21.51 -1.04 -10.52
N ARG A 239 21.30 -0.04 -9.67
CA ARG A 239 21.56 -0.11 -8.22
C ARG A 239 20.73 -1.19 -7.50
N TRP A 240 19.54 -1.53 -7.99
CA TRP A 240 18.68 -2.54 -7.37
C TRP A 240 19.27 -3.95 -7.47
N ILE A 241 20.08 -4.25 -8.49
CA ILE A 241 20.54 -5.62 -8.79
C ILE A 241 21.15 -6.31 -7.56
N ASP A 242 21.94 -5.60 -6.75
CA ASP A 242 22.56 -6.18 -5.56
C ASP A 242 21.56 -6.43 -4.42
N TYR A 243 20.48 -5.63 -4.33
CA TYR A 243 19.36 -5.90 -3.43
C TYR A 243 18.58 -7.13 -3.88
N GLY A 244 18.23 -7.20 -5.17
CA GLY A 244 17.51 -8.35 -5.74
C GLY A 244 18.24 -9.68 -5.52
N LYS A 245 19.57 -9.70 -5.64
CA LYS A 245 20.39 -10.90 -5.34
C LYS A 245 20.37 -11.33 -3.87
N ALA A 246 20.12 -10.39 -2.95
CA ALA A 246 20.16 -10.61 -1.50
C ALA A 246 18.77 -10.68 -0.86
N ALA A 247 17.70 -10.48 -1.64
CA ALA A 247 16.33 -10.45 -1.15
C ALA A 247 15.96 -11.82 -0.54
N LYS A 248 15.39 -11.78 0.66
CA LYS A 248 14.79 -12.98 1.28
C LYS A 248 13.48 -13.30 0.57
N LEU A 249 13.28 -14.57 0.23
CA LEU A 249 12.03 -15.11 -0.31
C LEU A 249 11.20 -15.73 0.81
#